data_AF-A0A9X3B899-F1
#
_entry.id   AF-A0A9X3B899-F1
#
_cell.length_a   1.000
_cell.length_b   1.000
_cell.length_c   1.000
_cell.angle_alpha   90.00
_cell.angle_beta   90.00
_cell.angle_gamma   90.00
#
_symmetry.space_group_name_H-M   'P 1'
#
loop_
_entity.id
_entity.type
_entity.pdbx_description
1 polymer ?
#
loop_
_entity_poly.entity_id
_entity_poly.type
_entity_poly.pdbx_seq_one_letter_code
_entity_poly.pdbx_strand_id
1 'polypeptide(L)'
;MTGKTKQKISLALCCFLAAVMIFSCVKKDLEPTETYPAALTQLVKFLDGAPYPATGGEGSVVTFNVNGLKGKEGQFKFLINQTEAEVVSVAENTVAVKVPVGASSGASAVLINGEYYFGPTFTVKGKVSIDPDFKTDVYVSNGSISGIISKPDDASSYIIYGSFSNYNNKATVDIPITSVAIIKNTCEYSSTFSMGKRGLGGSLSGLLPISGNYLAFGSFGSVDTMGNINNITLLTSSGALSTKTVDVINPDPVNRPEDGTALVPAFNGGTSGGITKAFNDASTGNTIVVGNFSSHVSTFYERSTKTGFQIDLVKIRQLIRMKPDGTFDSTFNFDMTKKEGLTNGNGFIYDAVQQSNGKIIIVGNFSTFNGQAVNYIARINNTDGSVDATFNAGKAGAVGGSISRITYNATTGKYLLLGSFKSFNGVPANGIVMIDGNGNVDNTFTFGSVDGGQPNFAAQLNNGKIMVAGSFSKYSTSAGNYIVRPGFMILNSNGTLAAGYNNTGLFRGTINSFIESTTSDGSPAVILVGNFDRFNNKEVADIVKVKLEN
;
A
#
# COMPACT_ATOMS: atom_id res chain seq x y z
N MET A 1 -20.79 -26.50 -66.33
CA MET A 1 -21.84 -25.93 -65.45
C MET A 1 -21.24 -25.72 -64.06
N THR A 2 -21.65 -24.66 -63.34
CA THR A 2 -21.51 -24.43 -61.87
C THR A 2 -20.16 -24.61 -61.16
N GLY A 3 -19.68 -23.54 -60.50
CA GLY A 3 -18.61 -23.52 -59.46
C GLY A 3 -17.80 -22.20 -59.54
N LYS A 4 -17.84 -21.22 -58.61
CA LYS A 4 -17.43 -21.19 -57.17
C LYS A 4 -15.98 -21.66 -56.95
N THR A 5 -15.05 -20.95 -56.29
CA THR A 5 -15.07 -19.67 -55.52
C THR A 5 -13.68 -18.99 -55.55
N LYS A 6 -13.61 -17.74 -55.04
CA LYS A 6 -12.45 -16.82 -55.00
C LYS A 6 -11.27 -17.23 -54.09
N GLN A 7 -10.17 -16.50 -54.33
CA GLN A 7 -9.27 -15.84 -53.36
C GLN A 7 -7.94 -16.52 -52.98
N LYS A 8 -6.84 -15.78 -53.22
CA LYS A 8 -5.47 -16.15 -52.87
C LYS A 8 -5.13 -15.64 -51.47
N ILE A 9 -4.52 -16.49 -50.65
CA ILE A 9 -3.72 -16.12 -49.47
C ILE A 9 -2.38 -16.85 -49.62
N SER A 10 -1.28 -16.17 -49.34
CA SER A 10 0.06 -16.76 -49.29
C SER A 10 0.52 -16.82 -47.85
N LEU A 11 0.88 -18.01 -47.37
CA LEU A 11 1.52 -18.22 -46.07
C LEU A 11 2.61 -19.28 -46.23
N ALA A 12 3.74 -19.08 -45.55
CA ALA A 12 4.96 -19.86 -45.72
C ALA A 12 4.94 -21.19 -44.94
N LEU A 13 5.84 -22.11 -45.30
CA LEU A 13 6.29 -23.17 -44.39
C LEU A 13 7.75 -23.58 -44.68
N CYS A 14 8.53 -23.78 -43.62
CA CYS A 14 9.94 -24.16 -43.65
C CYS A 14 10.13 -25.70 -43.69
N CYS A 15 11.29 -26.19 -44.17
CA CYS A 15 12.30 -26.88 -43.34
C CYS A 15 13.28 -27.83 -44.10
N PHE A 16 14.47 -27.99 -43.49
CA PHE A 16 15.42 -29.13 -43.52
C PHE A 16 16.56 -29.26 -44.57
N LEU A 17 17.78 -28.96 -44.07
CA LEU A 17 19.08 -29.65 -44.16
C LEU A 17 19.63 -30.23 -45.49
N ALA A 18 20.84 -29.75 -45.86
CA ALA A 18 22.09 -30.55 -45.91
C ALA A 18 23.33 -29.63 -45.90
N ALA A 19 24.49 -30.11 -45.44
CA ALA A 19 25.73 -29.31 -45.21
C ALA A 19 26.99 -29.94 -45.85
N VAL A 20 28.20 -29.44 -45.50
CA VAL A 20 29.60 -29.88 -45.84
C VAL A 20 30.27 -29.03 -46.97
N MET A 21 31.14 -28.03 -46.70
CA MET A 21 32.59 -28.03 -46.31
C MET A 21 33.55 -28.32 -47.49
N ILE A 22 34.75 -27.71 -47.72
CA ILE A 22 35.68 -26.85 -46.93
C ILE A 22 36.58 -25.98 -47.90
N PHE A 23 37.55 -25.17 -47.39
CA PHE A 23 38.66 -24.41 -48.04
C PHE A 23 38.42 -22.91 -48.39
N SER A 24 39.36 -21.97 -48.19
CA SER A 24 40.52 -21.86 -47.27
C SER A 24 40.92 -20.38 -47.16
N CYS A 25 41.47 -19.93 -46.02
CA CYS A 25 41.85 -18.52 -45.83
C CYS A 25 43.26 -18.21 -46.36
N VAL A 26 43.41 -17.03 -46.98
CA VAL A 26 44.69 -16.29 -47.01
C VAL A 26 44.43 -14.91 -46.40
N LYS A 27 45.08 -14.64 -45.27
CA LYS A 27 44.95 -13.38 -44.53
C LYS A 27 45.89 -12.35 -45.15
N LYS A 28 45.43 -11.12 -45.36
CA LYS A 28 46.28 -10.00 -45.77
C LYS A 28 46.60 -9.20 -44.50
N ASP A 29 47.83 -9.27 -44.04
CA ASP A 29 48.23 -8.56 -42.84
C ASP A 29 48.28 -7.04 -43.11
N LEU A 30 47.47 -6.31 -42.34
CA LEU A 30 47.58 -4.87 -42.19
C LEU A 30 48.32 -4.68 -40.86
N GLU A 31 49.53 -4.11 -40.90
CA GLU A 31 50.15 -3.65 -39.66
C GLU A 31 49.34 -2.48 -39.10
N PRO A 32 48.81 -2.58 -37.87
CA PRO A 32 48.19 -1.44 -37.23
C PRO A 32 49.32 -0.50 -36.79
N THR A 33 49.33 0.72 -37.33
CA THR A 33 50.13 1.82 -36.77
C THR A 33 49.48 2.26 -35.45
N GLU A 34 49.66 1.46 -34.40
CA GLU A 34 49.15 1.73 -33.05
C GLU A 34 49.93 2.87 -32.40
N THR A 35 49.64 4.10 -32.84
CA THR A 35 49.72 5.27 -31.98
C THR A 35 48.46 5.36 -31.14
N TYR A 36 48.25 4.37 -30.25
CA TYR A 36 47.41 4.65 -29.09
C TYR A 36 48.06 5.81 -28.34
N PRO A 37 47.32 6.87 -27.98
CA PRO A 37 47.83 7.82 -26.99
C PRO A 37 48.17 7.06 -25.71
N ALA A 38 49.20 7.53 -24.99
CA ALA A 38 49.65 6.90 -23.75
C ALA A 38 48.45 6.64 -22.82
N ALA A 39 48.50 5.49 -22.12
CA ALA A 39 47.41 5.03 -21.26
C ALA A 39 46.87 6.17 -20.38
N LEU A 40 45.54 6.36 -20.43
CA LEU A 40 44.86 7.49 -19.79
C LEU A 40 45.32 7.68 -18.34
N THR A 41 45.56 8.94 -17.98
CA THR A 41 45.83 9.40 -16.60
C THR A 41 44.98 8.64 -15.60
N GLN A 42 45.64 8.04 -14.60
CA GLN A 42 45.09 7.06 -13.66
C GLN A 42 43.62 7.34 -13.31
N LEU A 43 42.74 6.55 -13.92
CA LEU A 43 41.30 6.68 -13.79
C LEU A 43 40.91 6.42 -12.33
N VAL A 44 39.96 7.20 -11.80
CA VAL A 44 39.42 6.92 -10.47
C VAL A 44 38.72 5.56 -10.53
N LYS A 45 39.05 4.65 -9.62
CA LYS A 45 38.46 3.32 -9.60
C LYS A 45 38.29 2.83 -8.17
N PHE A 46 37.04 2.54 -7.78
CA PHE A 46 36.78 1.77 -6.57
C PHE A 46 37.33 0.34 -6.76
N LEU A 47 38.07 -0.13 -5.76
CA LEU A 47 38.57 -1.50 -5.71
C LEU A 47 37.54 -2.42 -5.06
N ASP A 48 37.76 -3.73 -5.21
CA ASP A 48 36.97 -4.74 -4.52
C ASP A 48 37.14 -4.64 -2.99
N GLY A 49 36.11 -5.13 -2.29
CA GLY A 49 36.02 -5.10 -0.82
C GLY A 49 34.97 -4.11 -0.30
N ALA A 50 34.44 -4.42 0.88
CA ALA A 50 33.54 -3.51 1.59
C ALA A 50 34.33 -2.32 2.18
N PRO A 51 33.71 -1.14 2.34
CA PRO A 51 34.28 -0.08 3.17
C PRO A 51 34.51 -0.56 4.61
N TYR A 52 35.44 0.08 5.32
CA TYR A 52 35.74 -0.24 6.71
C TYR A 52 35.59 1.01 7.62
N PRO A 53 34.74 0.97 8.66
CA PRO A 53 33.77 -0.09 8.97
C PRO A 53 32.69 -0.24 7.89
N ALA A 54 32.13 -1.44 7.72
CA ALA A 54 31.12 -1.71 6.67
C ALA A 54 29.78 -0.97 6.89
N THR A 55 29.57 -0.41 8.08
CA THR A 55 28.39 0.37 8.48
C THR A 55 28.84 1.45 9.47
N GLY A 56 28.22 2.62 9.45
CA GLY A 56 28.60 3.73 10.32
C GLY A 56 27.51 4.79 10.45
N GLY A 57 27.42 5.44 11.60
CA GLY A 57 26.47 6.53 11.85
C GLY A 57 27.01 7.89 11.40
N GLU A 58 26.17 8.92 11.45
CA GLU A 58 26.56 10.30 11.17
C GLU A 58 27.85 10.70 11.92
N GLY A 59 28.77 11.40 11.24
CA GLY A 59 30.06 11.83 11.78
C GLY A 59 31.13 10.74 11.93
N SER A 60 30.79 9.45 11.84
CA SER A 60 31.79 8.37 11.90
C SER A 60 32.71 8.38 10.68
N VAL A 61 33.99 8.04 10.89
CA VAL A 61 34.99 7.95 9.80
C VAL A 61 34.94 6.56 9.18
N VAL A 62 34.89 6.52 7.84
CA VAL A 62 34.78 5.30 7.03
C VAL A 62 35.80 5.36 5.91
N THR A 63 36.57 4.29 5.74
CA THR A 63 37.58 4.13 4.69
C THR A 63 37.01 3.31 3.53
N PHE A 64 37.15 3.83 2.31
CA PHE A 64 36.79 3.15 1.06
C PHE A 64 38.05 2.81 0.27
N ASN A 65 38.07 1.65 -0.40
CA ASN A 65 39.18 1.25 -1.27
C ASN A 65 38.99 1.91 -2.65
N VAL A 66 39.83 2.89 -2.99
CA VAL A 66 39.74 3.68 -4.22
C VAL A 66 41.12 4.07 -4.71
N ASN A 67 41.43 3.77 -5.96
CA ASN A 67 42.66 4.18 -6.63
C ASN A 67 42.46 5.47 -7.42
N GLY A 68 43.56 6.19 -7.65
CA GLY A 68 43.58 7.37 -8.52
C GLY A 68 43.07 8.66 -7.85
N LEU A 69 42.98 8.71 -6.53
CA LEU A 69 42.64 9.93 -5.77
C LEU A 69 43.85 10.66 -5.19
N LYS A 70 44.99 9.98 -5.01
CA LYS A 70 46.18 10.60 -4.40
C LYS A 70 46.74 11.71 -5.28
N GLY A 71 47.09 12.84 -4.68
CA GLY A 71 47.50 14.06 -5.39
C GLY A 71 46.34 14.86 -5.99
N LYS A 72 45.09 14.43 -5.79
CA LYS A 72 43.86 15.11 -6.26
C LYS A 72 43.02 15.65 -5.09
N GLU A 73 43.58 15.71 -3.88
CA GLU A 73 42.94 16.28 -2.70
C GLU A 73 42.35 17.68 -3.00
N GLY A 74 41.06 17.88 -2.66
CA GLY A 74 40.33 19.13 -2.96
C GLY A 74 39.83 19.29 -4.40
N GLN A 75 40.18 18.40 -5.33
CA GLN A 75 39.72 18.43 -6.73
C GLN A 75 38.51 17.52 -7.00
N PHE A 76 38.11 16.71 -6.02
CA PHE A 76 36.97 15.81 -6.10
C PHE A 76 36.03 15.97 -4.90
N LYS A 77 34.79 15.54 -5.06
CA LYS A 77 33.83 15.34 -3.97
C LYS A 77 33.64 13.85 -3.73
N PHE A 78 33.65 13.43 -2.48
CA PHE A 78 33.19 12.09 -2.11
C PHE A 78 31.72 12.17 -1.69
N LEU A 79 30.89 11.24 -2.18
CA LEU A 79 29.46 11.22 -1.96
C LEU A 79 29.05 9.90 -1.31
N ILE A 80 28.21 9.97 -0.28
CA ILE A 80 27.47 8.82 0.25
C ILE A 80 26.01 9.05 -0.11
N ASN A 81 25.49 8.23 -1.03
CA ASN A 81 24.15 8.35 -1.60
C ASN A 81 23.82 9.80 -2.03
N GLN A 82 24.66 10.35 -2.91
CA GLN A 82 24.60 11.74 -3.42
C GLN A 82 24.73 12.85 -2.34
N THR A 83 24.97 12.51 -1.08
CA THR A 83 25.23 13.49 0.00
C THR A 83 26.74 13.65 0.17
N GLU A 84 27.23 14.89 0.12
CA GLU A 84 28.66 15.20 0.16
C GLU A 84 29.28 14.91 1.54
N ALA A 85 30.37 14.13 1.53
CA ALA A 85 31.09 13.66 2.71
C ALA A 85 32.40 14.42 2.88
N GLU A 86 32.72 14.80 4.12
CA GLU A 86 33.99 15.44 4.45
C GLU A 86 35.14 14.43 4.25
N VAL A 87 36.09 14.74 3.37
CA VAL A 87 37.29 13.92 3.16
C VAL A 87 38.27 14.15 4.31
N VAL A 88 38.60 13.10 5.04
CA VAL A 88 39.50 13.10 6.20
C VAL A 88 40.94 12.86 5.78
N SER A 89 41.16 11.89 4.88
CA SER A 89 42.49 11.58 4.34
C SER A 89 42.41 10.83 3.01
N VAL A 90 43.47 10.95 2.21
CA VAL A 90 43.64 10.24 0.94
C VAL A 90 45.02 9.56 0.93
N ALA A 91 45.02 8.25 0.72
CA ALA A 91 46.20 7.43 0.48
C ALA A 91 46.16 6.88 -0.97
N GLU A 92 47.14 6.05 -1.33
CA GLU A 92 47.31 5.57 -2.70
C GLU A 92 46.09 4.80 -3.24
N ASN A 93 45.56 3.90 -2.40
CA ASN A 93 44.47 2.97 -2.73
C ASN A 93 43.24 3.14 -1.80
N THR A 94 43.20 4.18 -0.96
CA THR A 94 42.07 4.42 -0.04
C THR A 94 41.76 5.89 0.17
N VAL A 95 40.49 6.17 0.51
CA VAL A 95 40.02 7.47 0.99
C VAL A 95 39.19 7.27 2.26
N ALA A 96 39.49 8.06 3.29
CA ALA A 96 38.71 8.10 4.52
C ALA A 96 37.80 9.34 4.52
N VAL A 97 36.53 9.16 4.84
CA VAL A 97 35.52 10.23 4.86
C VAL A 97 34.66 10.16 6.13
N LYS A 98 34.10 11.29 6.57
CA LYS A 98 33.04 11.28 7.59
C LYS A 98 31.68 11.07 6.94
N VAL A 99 30.85 10.21 7.54
CA VAL A 99 29.45 10.03 7.13
C VAL A 99 28.70 11.36 7.32
N PRO A 100 28.05 11.92 6.27
CA PRO A 100 27.37 13.21 6.37
C PRO A 100 26.17 13.16 7.34
N VAL A 101 25.89 14.30 7.98
CA VAL A 101 24.65 14.50 8.75
C VAL A 101 23.45 14.39 7.82
N GLY A 102 22.44 13.61 8.20
CA GLY A 102 21.27 13.36 7.39
C GLY A 102 21.53 12.53 6.13
N ALA A 103 22.66 11.82 6.00
CA ALA A 103 22.90 10.88 4.91
C ALA A 103 21.96 9.66 5.00
N SER A 104 21.54 9.14 3.85
CA SER A 104 20.73 7.93 3.73
C SER A 104 21.56 6.80 3.11
N SER A 105 21.35 5.55 3.51
CA SER A 105 22.09 4.38 2.99
C SER A 105 21.99 4.26 1.46
N GLY A 106 23.10 3.98 0.77
CA GLY A 106 23.11 3.89 -0.69
C GLY A 106 24.52 3.84 -1.28
N ALA A 107 24.61 3.93 -2.62
CA ALA A 107 25.89 3.88 -3.32
C ALA A 107 26.82 5.04 -2.90
N SER A 108 28.09 4.71 -2.66
CA SER A 108 29.15 5.71 -2.62
C SER A 108 29.55 6.12 -4.03
N ALA A 109 30.10 7.32 -4.20
CA ALA A 109 30.66 7.77 -5.47
C ALA A 109 31.76 8.83 -5.25
N VAL A 110 32.67 8.92 -6.21
CA VAL A 110 33.54 10.09 -6.39
C VAL A 110 33.00 10.89 -7.56
N LEU A 111 32.86 12.20 -7.36
CA LEU A 111 32.59 13.17 -8.42
C LEU A 111 33.86 14.00 -8.65
N ILE A 112 34.46 13.87 -9.84
CA ILE A 112 35.66 14.63 -10.26
C ILE A 112 35.46 15.09 -11.71
N ASN A 113 35.77 16.36 -12.01
CA ASN A 113 35.60 16.96 -13.34
C ASN A 113 34.19 16.81 -13.97
N GLY A 114 33.15 16.64 -13.13
CA GLY A 114 31.77 16.41 -13.59
C GLY A 114 31.40 14.94 -13.83
N GLU A 115 32.36 14.01 -13.74
CA GLU A 115 32.15 12.58 -13.94
C GLU A 115 31.93 11.84 -12.62
N TYR A 116 31.00 10.88 -12.63
CA TYR A 116 30.69 10.01 -11.50
C TYR A 116 31.40 8.67 -11.62
N TYR A 117 32.19 8.35 -10.60
CA TYR A 117 32.81 7.05 -10.40
C TYR A 117 32.10 6.35 -9.24
N PHE A 118 31.30 5.33 -9.54
CA PHE A 118 30.48 4.64 -8.53
C PHE A 118 31.28 3.61 -7.73
N GLY A 119 31.00 3.57 -6.43
CA GLY A 119 31.59 2.66 -5.46
C GLY A 119 30.58 1.72 -4.81
N PRO A 120 31.00 0.97 -3.77
CA PRO A 120 30.12 0.06 -3.06
C PRO A 120 28.98 0.80 -2.35
N THR A 121 27.89 0.08 -2.10
CA THR A 121 26.82 0.57 -1.22
C THR A 121 27.31 0.64 0.22
N PHE A 122 27.04 1.77 0.88
CA PHE A 122 27.31 1.97 2.30
C PHE A 122 26.00 2.05 3.09
N THR A 123 25.96 1.36 4.23
CA THR A 123 24.81 1.37 5.13
C THR A 123 25.04 2.37 6.25
N VAL A 124 24.27 3.46 6.21
CA VAL A 124 24.25 4.48 7.26
C VAL A 124 23.43 3.96 8.44
N LYS A 125 24.06 3.90 9.61
CA LYS A 125 23.40 3.58 10.88
C LYS A 125 22.67 4.81 11.42
N GLY A 126 21.53 4.55 12.03
CA GLY A 126 20.66 5.53 12.65
C GLY A 126 19.49 4.82 13.31
N LYS A 127 18.49 5.58 13.74
CA LYS A 127 17.38 5.10 14.55
C LYS A 127 16.35 4.25 13.78
N VAL A 128 16.50 4.10 12.46
CA VAL A 128 15.62 3.26 11.64
C VAL A 128 16.39 2.09 11.05
N SER A 129 15.90 0.88 11.31
CA SER A 129 16.44 -0.37 10.76
C SER A 129 15.32 -1.38 10.52
N ILE A 130 15.60 -2.45 9.76
CA ILE A 130 14.69 -3.60 9.67
C ILE A 130 14.91 -4.45 10.93
N ASP A 131 13.84 -4.90 11.59
CA ASP A 131 13.92 -5.85 12.71
C ASP A 131 14.59 -7.16 12.21
N PRO A 132 15.76 -7.56 12.72
CA PRO A 132 16.46 -8.77 12.26
C PRO A 132 15.68 -10.06 12.57
N ASP A 133 14.80 -10.05 13.57
CA ASP A 133 14.00 -11.23 13.97
C ASP A 133 12.70 -11.36 13.17
N PHE A 134 12.42 -10.41 12.28
CA PHE A 134 11.24 -10.40 11.43
C PHE A 134 11.59 -10.86 10.01
N LYS A 135 11.04 -12.00 9.58
CA LYS A 135 11.41 -12.65 8.31
C LYS A 135 10.78 -11.93 7.10
N THR A 136 11.50 -10.97 6.53
CA THR A 136 11.09 -10.16 5.36
C THR A 136 11.62 -10.66 4.02
N ASP A 137 11.83 -11.95 3.82
CA ASP A 137 12.42 -12.43 2.56
C ASP A 137 11.50 -12.22 1.34
N VAL A 138 12.07 -12.36 0.14
CA VAL A 138 11.38 -12.07 -1.13
C VAL A 138 10.29 -13.09 -1.50
N TYR A 139 10.06 -14.11 -0.69
CA TYR A 139 9.05 -15.14 -0.89
C TYR A 139 8.03 -15.20 0.25
N VAL A 140 7.94 -14.13 1.06
CA VAL A 140 6.97 -14.02 2.15
C VAL A 140 5.54 -13.93 1.64
N SER A 141 5.26 -13.09 0.63
CA SER A 141 3.94 -13.00 -0.03
C SER A 141 4.11 -13.13 -1.55
N ASN A 142 3.08 -13.63 -2.23
CA ASN A 142 3.03 -13.65 -3.70
C ASN A 142 2.08 -12.59 -4.29
N GLY A 143 1.61 -11.64 -3.47
CA GLY A 143 0.74 -10.57 -3.91
C GLY A 143 0.45 -9.56 -2.79
N SER A 144 -0.08 -8.40 -3.19
CA SER A 144 -0.20 -7.25 -2.31
C SER A 144 -1.07 -7.51 -1.08
N ILE A 145 -0.57 -7.09 0.07
CA ILE A 145 -1.29 -7.07 1.33
C ILE A 145 -2.00 -5.72 1.44
N SER A 146 -3.33 -5.74 1.49
CA SER A 146 -4.18 -4.54 1.58
C SER A 146 -4.29 -4.01 3.00
N GLY A 147 -4.14 -4.87 4.02
CA GLY A 147 -4.08 -4.43 5.40
C GLY A 147 -3.65 -5.50 6.40
N ILE A 148 -3.50 -5.04 7.65
CA ILE A 148 -3.07 -5.80 8.81
C ILE A 148 -3.87 -5.33 10.02
N ILE A 149 -4.26 -6.25 10.89
CA ILE A 149 -4.88 -5.99 12.20
C ILE A 149 -4.25 -6.91 13.25
N SER A 150 -4.24 -6.51 14.52
CA SER A 150 -3.96 -7.44 15.63
C SER A 150 -5.02 -8.54 15.67
N LYS A 151 -4.62 -9.77 15.98
CA LYS A 151 -5.56 -10.87 16.24
C LYS A 151 -6.22 -10.64 17.61
N PRO A 152 -7.55 -10.44 17.72
CA PRO A 152 -8.21 -9.99 18.96
C PRO A 152 -8.03 -10.92 20.17
N ASP A 153 -7.86 -12.22 19.93
CA ASP A 153 -7.68 -13.28 20.94
C ASP A 153 -6.21 -13.72 21.10
N ASP A 154 -5.26 -13.10 20.39
CA ASP A 154 -3.82 -13.39 20.49
C ASP A 154 -2.97 -12.16 20.12
N ALA A 155 -2.50 -11.43 21.12
CA ALA A 155 -1.65 -10.25 20.94
C ALA A 155 -0.26 -10.54 20.35
N SER A 156 0.16 -11.81 20.24
CA SER A 156 1.42 -12.21 19.59
C SER A 156 1.28 -12.43 18.07
N SER A 157 0.05 -12.38 17.56
CA SER A 157 -0.30 -12.64 16.16
C SER A 157 -1.06 -11.49 15.51
N TYR A 158 -0.97 -11.43 14.19
CA TYR A 158 -1.67 -10.48 13.34
C TYR A 158 -2.43 -11.22 12.25
N ILE A 159 -3.50 -10.60 11.77
CA ILE A 159 -4.24 -11.07 10.60
C ILE A 159 -3.91 -10.12 9.46
N ILE A 160 -3.35 -10.66 8.38
CA ILE A 160 -3.14 -9.93 7.13
C ILE A 160 -4.19 -10.31 6.12
N TYR A 161 -4.59 -9.36 5.27
CA TYR A 161 -5.54 -9.58 4.19
C TYR A 161 -5.18 -8.78 2.94
N GLY A 162 -5.58 -9.26 1.77
CA GLY A 162 -5.25 -8.61 0.49
C GLY A 162 -5.57 -9.42 -0.74
N SER A 163 -4.61 -9.46 -1.67
CA SER A 163 -4.71 -10.13 -2.97
C SER A 163 -3.51 -11.06 -3.18
N PHE A 164 -3.38 -12.05 -2.29
CA PHE A 164 -2.33 -13.07 -2.31
C PHE A 164 -2.93 -14.49 -2.24
N SER A 165 -2.26 -15.46 -2.82
CA SER A 165 -2.64 -16.89 -2.80
C SER A 165 -1.59 -17.80 -2.16
N ASN A 166 -0.50 -17.22 -1.64
CA ASN A 166 0.50 -17.92 -0.85
C ASN A 166 1.13 -16.96 0.16
N TYR A 167 1.53 -17.51 1.30
CA TYR A 167 2.33 -16.83 2.31
C TYR A 167 3.38 -17.79 2.90
N ASN A 168 4.64 -17.36 2.99
CA ASN A 168 5.84 -18.14 3.33
C ASN A 168 5.95 -19.52 2.62
N ASN A 169 5.46 -19.63 1.37
CA ASN A 169 5.36 -20.91 0.64
C ASN A 169 4.60 -22.01 1.41
N LYS A 170 3.58 -21.66 2.20
CA LYS A 170 2.78 -22.58 3.02
C LYS A 170 1.44 -23.00 2.41
N ALA A 171 1.00 -22.39 1.31
CA ALA A 171 -0.23 -22.80 0.64
C ALA A 171 -0.08 -24.19 0.00
N THR A 172 -1.04 -25.07 0.24
CA THR A 172 -1.17 -26.38 -0.40
C THR A 172 -2.61 -26.61 -0.86
N VAL A 173 -2.89 -27.72 -1.54
CA VAL A 173 -4.27 -28.09 -1.93
C VAL A 173 -5.16 -28.36 -0.71
N ASP A 174 -4.60 -28.88 0.38
CA ASP A 174 -5.32 -29.16 1.63
C ASP A 174 -5.34 -27.95 2.59
N ILE A 175 -4.39 -27.02 2.45
CA ILE A 175 -4.25 -25.81 3.26
C ILE A 175 -4.17 -24.60 2.32
N PRO A 176 -5.28 -24.20 1.67
CA PRO A 176 -5.29 -23.07 0.76
C PRO A 176 -5.11 -21.75 1.51
N ILE A 177 -4.15 -20.93 1.09
CA ILE A 177 -4.04 -19.53 1.51
C ILE A 177 -4.72 -18.70 0.42
N THR A 178 -5.76 -17.96 0.78
CA THR A 178 -6.51 -17.13 -0.18
C THR A 178 -6.90 -15.82 0.48
N SER A 179 -6.14 -14.77 0.19
CA SER A 179 -6.44 -13.37 0.58
C SER A 179 -6.51 -13.08 2.08
N VAL A 180 -6.29 -14.07 2.97
CA VAL A 180 -6.16 -13.94 4.44
C VAL A 180 -5.13 -14.94 4.98
N ALA A 181 -4.29 -14.50 5.93
CA ALA A 181 -3.43 -15.38 6.73
C ALA A 181 -3.23 -14.83 8.15
N ILE A 182 -2.96 -15.71 9.12
CA ILE A 182 -2.52 -15.37 10.47
C ILE A 182 -1.00 -15.52 10.54
N ILE A 183 -0.32 -14.47 10.97
CA ILE A 183 1.14 -14.40 11.07
C ILE A 183 1.56 -14.06 12.50
N LYS A 184 2.68 -14.62 12.95
CA LYS A 184 3.30 -14.28 14.23
C LYS A 184 4.05 -12.95 14.17
N ASN A 185 4.42 -12.41 15.33
CA ASN A 185 5.30 -11.23 15.43
C ASN A 185 6.73 -11.40 14.86
N THR A 186 7.08 -12.59 14.34
CA THR A 186 8.33 -12.92 13.61
C THR A 186 8.14 -12.97 12.08
N CYS A 187 6.98 -12.56 11.56
CA CYS A 187 6.54 -12.70 10.17
C CYS A 187 6.19 -14.14 9.73
N GLU A 188 6.34 -15.13 10.60
CA GLU A 188 6.02 -16.53 10.29
C GLU A 188 4.53 -16.78 10.16
N TYR A 189 4.14 -17.47 9.09
CA TYR A 189 2.84 -18.12 8.95
C TYR A 189 2.53 -18.98 10.18
N SER A 190 1.39 -18.70 10.82
CA SER A 190 0.85 -19.51 11.91
C SER A 190 -0.24 -20.46 11.40
N SER A 191 -1.24 -19.91 10.72
CA SER A 191 -2.40 -20.63 10.19
C SER A 191 -3.19 -19.76 9.22
N THR A 192 -4.13 -20.36 8.49
CA THR A 192 -5.14 -19.63 7.71
C THR A 192 -6.40 -19.36 8.50
N PHE A 193 -7.15 -18.37 8.03
CA PHE A 193 -8.60 -18.38 8.18
C PHE A 193 -9.16 -19.52 7.33
N SER A 194 -9.83 -20.49 7.95
CA SER A 194 -10.28 -21.73 7.30
C SER A 194 -11.52 -21.50 6.45
N MET A 195 -11.32 -20.92 5.27
CA MET A 195 -12.34 -20.66 4.25
C MET A 195 -12.60 -21.91 3.38
N GLY A 196 -12.64 -23.09 4.01
CA GLY A 196 -12.79 -24.39 3.34
C GLY A 196 -11.62 -24.78 2.43
N LYS A 197 -11.86 -25.76 1.55
CA LYS A 197 -10.85 -26.32 0.63
C LYS A 197 -10.59 -25.48 -0.61
N ARG A 198 -11.54 -24.61 -0.98
CA ARG A 198 -11.39 -23.70 -2.14
C ARG A 198 -11.02 -22.27 -1.76
N GLY A 199 -11.19 -21.89 -0.49
CA GLY A 199 -10.83 -20.56 -0.03
C GLY A 199 -11.75 -19.45 -0.54
N LEU A 200 -11.26 -18.21 -0.52
CA LEU A 200 -11.98 -17.04 -1.02
C LEU A 200 -11.79 -16.87 -2.54
N GLY A 201 -12.90 -16.80 -3.28
CA GLY A 201 -12.91 -16.60 -4.74
C GLY A 201 -12.70 -15.14 -5.14
N GLY A 202 -11.52 -14.58 -4.85
CA GLY A 202 -11.16 -13.19 -5.18
C GLY A 202 -10.16 -12.57 -4.20
N SER A 203 -10.24 -11.25 -4.01
CA SER A 203 -9.37 -10.47 -3.11
C SER A 203 -10.16 -9.73 -2.02
N LEU A 204 -9.51 -9.41 -0.90
CA LEU A 204 -10.08 -8.59 0.17
C LEU A 204 -9.45 -7.18 0.18
N SER A 205 -10.31 -6.15 0.28
CA SER A 205 -9.91 -4.77 0.59
C SER A 205 -9.98 -4.47 2.09
N GLY A 206 -10.74 -5.25 2.86
CA GLY A 206 -10.81 -5.13 4.31
C GLY A 206 -11.37 -6.35 5.03
N LEU A 207 -11.01 -6.44 6.31
CA LEU A 207 -11.48 -7.43 7.26
C LEU A 207 -11.79 -6.71 8.59
N LEU A 208 -13.05 -6.62 8.97
CA LEU A 208 -13.52 -5.88 10.14
C LEU A 208 -13.97 -6.85 11.25
N PRO A 209 -13.30 -6.89 12.42
CA PRO A 209 -13.79 -7.65 13.57
C PRO A 209 -15.16 -7.13 14.03
N ILE A 210 -16.13 -8.04 14.20
CA ILE A 210 -17.51 -7.71 14.60
C ILE A 210 -18.10 -8.86 15.41
N SER A 211 -18.49 -8.62 16.66
CA SER A 211 -19.20 -9.58 17.53
C SER A 211 -18.59 -10.99 17.59
N GLY A 212 -17.26 -11.09 17.67
CA GLY A 212 -16.52 -12.37 17.69
C GLY A 212 -16.33 -13.04 16.31
N ASN A 213 -16.85 -12.43 15.25
CA ASN A 213 -16.73 -12.82 13.86
C ASN A 213 -15.96 -11.76 13.07
N TYR A 214 -15.84 -11.92 11.75
CA TYR A 214 -15.21 -10.94 10.86
C TYR A 214 -16.09 -10.65 9.64
N LEU A 215 -16.33 -9.38 9.38
CA LEU A 215 -16.95 -8.93 8.13
C LEU A 215 -15.84 -8.73 7.09
N ALA A 216 -15.79 -9.63 6.10
CA ALA A 216 -14.83 -9.59 5.00
C ALA A 216 -15.45 -8.85 3.80
N PHE A 217 -14.72 -7.90 3.20
CA PHE A 217 -15.18 -7.15 2.03
C PHE A 217 -14.05 -6.90 1.02
N GLY A 218 -14.39 -6.84 -0.27
CA GLY A 218 -13.39 -6.70 -1.34
C GLY A 218 -13.95 -6.90 -2.74
N SER A 219 -13.30 -7.77 -3.50
CA SER A 219 -13.66 -8.15 -4.87
C SER A 219 -13.65 -9.67 -4.98
N PHE A 220 -14.71 -10.31 -4.48
CA PHE A 220 -14.88 -11.76 -4.47
C PHE A 220 -16.35 -12.15 -4.67
N GLY A 221 -16.58 -13.34 -5.23
CA GLY A 221 -17.93 -13.87 -5.52
C GLY A 221 -18.32 -15.14 -4.75
N SER A 222 -17.37 -15.76 -4.05
CA SER A 222 -17.56 -17.04 -3.36
C SER A 222 -16.64 -17.22 -2.16
N VAL A 223 -17.05 -18.09 -1.23
CA VAL A 223 -16.22 -18.63 -0.15
C VAL A 223 -16.41 -20.16 -0.11
N ASP A 224 -15.30 -20.89 -0.12
CA ASP A 224 -15.24 -22.32 -0.39
C ASP A 224 -16.04 -22.72 -1.66
N THR A 225 -17.11 -23.48 -1.49
CA THR A 225 -17.99 -24.01 -2.53
C THR A 225 -19.24 -23.15 -2.72
N MET A 226 -19.50 -22.17 -1.85
CA MET A 226 -20.68 -21.32 -1.89
C MET A 226 -20.42 -20.02 -2.67
N GLY A 227 -21.14 -19.87 -3.79
CA GLY A 227 -21.17 -18.64 -4.59
C GLY A 227 -22.29 -17.68 -4.18
N ASN A 228 -22.67 -16.78 -5.09
CA ASN A 228 -23.70 -15.74 -4.92
C ASN A 228 -23.42 -14.77 -3.74
N ILE A 229 -22.15 -14.58 -3.40
CA ILE A 229 -21.73 -13.60 -2.40
C ILE A 229 -21.39 -12.29 -3.11
N ASN A 230 -22.09 -11.22 -2.77
CA ASN A 230 -21.97 -9.92 -3.43
C ASN A 230 -20.89 -9.05 -2.75
N ASN A 231 -19.63 -9.48 -2.84
CA ASN A 231 -18.41 -8.77 -2.42
C ASN A 231 -18.22 -8.40 -0.93
N ILE A 232 -19.15 -8.81 -0.06
CA ILE A 232 -19.08 -8.72 1.40
C ILE A 232 -19.73 -9.95 2.03
N THR A 233 -19.18 -10.46 3.13
CA THR A 233 -19.79 -11.57 3.89
C THR A 233 -19.28 -11.64 5.34
N LEU A 234 -20.00 -12.39 6.18
CA LEU A 234 -19.60 -12.70 7.54
C LEU A 234 -18.83 -14.03 7.59
N LEU A 235 -17.62 -14.00 8.11
CA LEU A 235 -16.79 -15.16 8.44
C LEU A 235 -16.79 -15.39 9.95
N THR A 236 -16.74 -16.66 10.38
CA THR A 236 -16.57 -17.01 11.80
C THR A 236 -15.21 -16.57 12.35
N SER A 237 -15.03 -16.64 13.67
CA SER A 237 -13.70 -16.50 14.30
C SER A 237 -12.62 -17.41 13.70
N SER A 238 -13.01 -18.60 13.23
CA SER A 238 -12.15 -19.58 12.55
C SER A 238 -12.02 -19.37 11.03
N GLY A 239 -12.75 -18.42 10.46
CA GLY A 239 -12.73 -18.08 9.04
C GLY A 239 -13.65 -18.88 8.12
N ALA A 240 -14.48 -19.77 8.66
CA ALA A 240 -15.52 -20.42 7.86
C ALA A 240 -16.59 -19.41 7.46
N LEU A 241 -17.25 -19.61 6.31
CA LEU A 241 -18.41 -18.81 5.92
C LEU A 241 -19.53 -19.01 6.95
N SER A 242 -20.07 -17.91 7.50
CA SER A 242 -21.29 -17.96 8.30
C SER A 242 -22.48 -18.19 7.36
N THR A 243 -23.27 -19.23 7.62
CA THR A 243 -24.42 -19.64 6.79
C THR A 243 -25.70 -19.75 7.61
N LYS A 244 -26.84 -19.71 6.92
CA LYS A 244 -28.17 -19.96 7.48
C LYS A 244 -29.02 -20.73 6.47
N THR A 245 -30.04 -21.44 6.96
CA THR A 245 -31.08 -22.01 6.10
C THR A 245 -32.21 -21.00 5.94
N VAL A 246 -32.73 -20.87 4.72
CA VAL A 246 -33.90 -20.04 4.40
C VAL A 246 -34.91 -20.84 3.59
N ASP A 247 -36.19 -20.49 3.71
CA ASP A 247 -37.25 -21.02 2.86
C ASP A 247 -37.14 -20.45 1.44
N VAL A 248 -37.45 -21.28 0.45
CA VAL A 248 -37.46 -20.93 -0.98
C VAL A 248 -38.64 -21.60 -1.68
N ILE A 249 -38.99 -21.11 -2.87
CA ILE A 249 -40.04 -21.73 -3.70
C ILE A 249 -39.60 -23.14 -4.10
N ASN A 250 -40.38 -24.14 -3.70
CA ASN A 250 -40.26 -25.50 -4.19
C ASN A 250 -41.18 -25.72 -5.42
N PRO A 251 -40.63 -25.96 -6.63
CA PRO A 251 -41.43 -26.25 -7.81
C PRO A 251 -41.96 -27.71 -7.85
N ASP A 252 -41.41 -28.62 -7.04
CA ASP A 252 -41.82 -30.03 -6.96
C ASP A 252 -41.86 -30.53 -5.49
N PRO A 253 -42.78 -30.02 -4.66
CA PRO A 253 -42.85 -30.39 -3.24
C PRO A 253 -43.28 -31.85 -3.01
N VAL A 254 -43.73 -32.57 -4.05
CA VAL A 254 -44.17 -33.96 -3.94
C VAL A 254 -42.99 -34.92 -4.09
N ASN A 255 -42.15 -34.73 -5.11
CA ASN A 255 -41.01 -35.63 -5.36
C ASN A 255 -39.68 -35.10 -4.78
N ARG A 256 -39.62 -33.79 -4.47
CA ARG A 256 -38.42 -33.08 -3.97
C ARG A 256 -38.74 -32.20 -2.75
N PRO A 257 -39.33 -32.73 -1.66
CA PRO A 257 -39.65 -31.92 -0.47
C PRO A 257 -38.42 -31.18 0.11
N GLU A 258 -37.21 -31.72 -0.07
CA GLU A 258 -35.95 -31.11 0.34
C GLU A 258 -35.60 -29.81 -0.41
N ASP A 259 -36.28 -29.49 -1.51
CA ASP A 259 -36.03 -28.30 -2.34
C ASP A 259 -36.80 -27.04 -1.89
N GLY A 260 -37.59 -27.12 -0.82
CA GLY A 260 -38.24 -25.98 -0.17
C GLY A 260 -37.34 -25.13 0.73
N THR A 261 -36.08 -25.54 0.94
CA THR A 261 -35.10 -24.76 1.71
C THR A 261 -33.75 -24.69 1.01
N ALA A 262 -33.00 -23.62 1.28
CA ALA A 262 -31.65 -23.42 0.76
C ALA A 262 -30.68 -23.01 1.88
N LEU A 263 -29.47 -23.57 1.86
CA LEU A 263 -28.35 -23.10 2.68
C LEU A 263 -27.67 -21.92 1.96
N VAL A 264 -27.61 -20.77 2.62
CA VAL A 264 -27.16 -19.50 2.04
C VAL A 264 -26.20 -18.76 2.99
N PRO A 265 -25.45 -17.74 2.54
CA PRO A 265 -24.69 -16.87 3.43
C PRO A 265 -25.60 -16.24 4.49
N ALA A 266 -25.12 -16.15 5.74
CA ALA A 266 -25.86 -15.52 6.82
C ALA A 266 -26.07 -14.02 6.57
N PHE A 267 -25.07 -13.39 5.92
CA PHE A 267 -25.07 -12.01 5.48
C PHE A 267 -25.57 -11.90 4.02
N ASN A 268 -26.83 -11.50 3.86
CA ASN A 268 -27.51 -11.33 2.57
C ASN A 268 -27.45 -9.87 2.11
N GLY A 269 -26.25 -9.38 1.83
CA GLY A 269 -26.01 -8.00 1.43
C GLY A 269 -24.77 -7.87 0.56
N GLY A 270 -24.62 -6.69 -0.06
CA GLY A 270 -23.54 -6.44 -1.00
C GLY A 270 -23.72 -5.20 -1.84
N THR A 271 -22.82 -5.02 -2.80
CA THR A 271 -22.76 -3.81 -3.62
C THR A 271 -22.41 -4.12 -5.08
N SER A 272 -22.86 -3.27 -6.00
CA SER A 272 -22.59 -3.42 -7.44
C SER A 272 -21.18 -2.99 -7.90
N GLY A 273 -20.29 -2.64 -6.96
CA GLY A 273 -18.95 -2.11 -7.22
C GLY A 273 -18.06 -2.20 -5.99
N GLY A 274 -16.82 -1.69 -6.07
CA GLY A 274 -15.83 -1.90 -5.01
C GLY A 274 -16.17 -1.20 -3.68
N ILE A 275 -15.96 -1.90 -2.57
CA ILE A 275 -16.00 -1.33 -1.21
C ILE A 275 -14.61 -0.79 -0.85
N THR A 276 -14.55 0.47 -0.43
CA THR A 276 -13.33 1.16 0.03
C THR A 276 -13.12 0.95 1.53
N LYS A 277 -14.18 1.09 2.34
CA LYS A 277 -14.18 0.86 3.80
C LYS A 277 -15.55 0.33 4.27
N ALA A 278 -15.54 -0.40 5.37
CA ALA A 278 -16.73 -0.67 6.17
C ALA A 278 -16.45 -0.31 7.63
N PHE A 279 -17.50 0.15 8.32
CA PHE A 279 -17.47 0.57 9.72
C PHE A 279 -18.64 -0.07 10.46
N ASN A 280 -18.42 -0.55 11.67
CA ASN A 280 -19.51 -1.04 12.51
C ASN A 280 -20.11 0.13 13.30
N ASP A 281 -21.43 0.16 13.39
CA ASP A 281 -22.16 0.91 14.41
C ASP A 281 -22.37 -0.02 15.60
N ALA A 282 -21.54 0.13 16.63
CA ALA A 282 -21.58 -0.71 17.83
C ALA A 282 -22.90 -0.57 18.62
N SER A 283 -23.71 0.47 18.38
CA SER A 283 -24.99 0.68 19.06
C SER A 283 -26.14 -0.14 18.46
N THR A 284 -26.07 -0.45 17.16
CA THR A 284 -27.12 -1.17 16.42
C THR A 284 -26.66 -2.52 15.87
N GLY A 285 -25.35 -2.77 15.81
CA GLY A 285 -24.76 -3.88 15.06
C GLY A 285 -24.74 -3.67 13.55
N ASN A 286 -25.29 -2.55 13.05
CA ASN A 286 -25.32 -2.25 11.62
C ASN A 286 -23.89 -2.03 11.07
N THR A 287 -23.74 -2.19 9.77
CA THR A 287 -22.51 -1.85 9.05
C THR A 287 -22.76 -0.67 8.11
N ILE A 288 -21.97 0.40 8.24
CA ILE A 288 -21.92 1.47 7.24
C ILE A 288 -20.80 1.14 6.25
N VAL A 289 -21.13 1.09 4.97
CA VAL A 289 -20.23 0.72 3.87
C VAL A 289 -20.01 1.93 2.96
N VAL A 290 -18.75 2.25 2.69
CA VAL A 290 -18.31 3.36 1.83
C VAL A 290 -17.51 2.79 0.67
N GLY A 291 -17.81 3.22 -0.56
CA GLY A 291 -17.14 2.69 -1.74
C GLY A 291 -17.53 3.36 -3.06
N ASN A 292 -17.29 2.65 -4.16
CA ASN A 292 -17.54 3.11 -5.53
C ASN A 292 -18.48 2.14 -6.23
N PHE A 293 -19.71 2.09 -5.73
CA PHE A 293 -20.82 1.27 -6.21
C PHE A 293 -22.05 2.12 -6.54
N SER A 294 -23.00 1.54 -7.27
CA SER A 294 -24.23 2.19 -7.75
C SER A 294 -25.53 1.58 -7.19
N SER A 295 -25.45 0.45 -6.50
CA SER A 295 -26.58 -0.22 -5.87
C SER A 295 -26.13 -1.06 -4.67
N HIS A 296 -27.01 -1.20 -3.67
CA HIS A 296 -27.00 -2.34 -2.75
C HIS A 296 -27.56 -3.56 -3.50
N VAL A 297 -27.03 -4.75 -3.17
CA VAL A 297 -27.35 -6.02 -3.84
C VAL A 297 -27.66 -7.06 -2.77
N SER A 298 -28.82 -7.71 -2.85
CA SER A 298 -29.20 -8.84 -1.99
C SER A 298 -29.98 -9.89 -2.76
N THR A 299 -30.10 -11.08 -2.19
CA THR A 299 -30.93 -12.16 -2.73
C THR A 299 -32.34 -12.06 -2.15
N PHE A 300 -33.37 -12.16 -2.99
CA PHE A 300 -34.77 -12.18 -2.57
C PHE A 300 -35.28 -13.63 -2.50
N TYR A 301 -35.17 -14.24 -1.32
CA TYR A 301 -35.37 -15.68 -1.14
C TYR A 301 -36.82 -16.12 -1.37
N GLU A 302 -37.78 -15.26 -1.01
CA GLU A 302 -39.24 -15.49 -1.14
C GLU A 302 -39.71 -15.66 -2.59
N ARG A 303 -38.89 -15.27 -3.57
CA ARG A 303 -39.11 -15.53 -5.01
C ARG A 303 -38.00 -16.37 -5.66
N SER A 304 -37.05 -16.84 -4.88
CA SER A 304 -35.98 -17.73 -5.33
C SER A 304 -36.45 -19.18 -5.30
N THR A 305 -35.85 -20.02 -6.14
CA THR A 305 -35.78 -21.47 -5.89
C THR A 305 -34.38 -21.82 -5.39
N LYS A 306 -34.19 -23.03 -4.85
CA LYS A 306 -32.89 -23.54 -4.35
C LYS A 306 -31.74 -23.48 -5.37
N THR A 307 -32.06 -23.48 -6.67
CA THR A 307 -31.09 -23.39 -7.78
C THR A 307 -31.22 -22.09 -8.60
N GLY A 308 -32.25 -21.28 -8.35
CA GLY A 308 -32.61 -20.10 -9.13
C GLY A 308 -32.85 -18.89 -8.23
N PHE A 309 -31.76 -18.32 -7.71
CA PHE A 309 -31.82 -17.14 -6.85
C PHE A 309 -32.17 -15.86 -7.62
N GLN A 310 -33.14 -15.11 -7.09
CA GLN A 310 -33.53 -13.79 -7.60
C GLN A 310 -32.75 -12.70 -6.87
N ILE A 311 -32.25 -11.71 -7.60
CA ILE A 311 -31.48 -10.59 -7.04
C ILE A 311 -32.40 -9.36 -6.90
N ASP A 312 -32.36 -8.74 -5.72
CA ASP A 312 -32.91 -7.41 -5.48
C ASP A 312 -31.79 -6.35 -5.58
N LEU A 313 -32.14 -5.19 -6.12
CA LEU A 313 -31.22 -4.09 -6.45
C LEU A 313 -31.81 -2.76 -6.00
N VAL A 314 -31.37 -2.28 -4.84
CA VAL A 314 -31.70 -0.93 -4.39
C VAL A 314 -30.70 0.05 -5.00
N LYS A 315 -31.18 0.98 -5.83
CA LYS A 315 -30.35 2.03 -6.44
C LYS A 315 -29.88 3.02 -5.37
N ILE A 316 -28.63 2.89 -4.93
CA ILE A 316 -27.98 3.78 -3.99
C ILE A 316 -26.46 3.77 -4.22
N ARG A 317 -25.86 4.95 -4.28
CA ARG A 317 -24.46 5.12 -4.69
C ARG A 317 -23.57 5.26 -3.48
N GLN A 318 -22.37 4.66 -3.48
CA GLN A 318 -21.21 4.98 -2.63
C GLN A 318 -21.29 4.92 -1.08
N LEU A 319 -22.46 5.10 -0.45
CA LEU A 319 -22.65 5.11 1.00
C LEU A 319 -23.99 4.44 1.32
N ILE A 320 -23.94 3.36 2.10
CA ILE A 320 -25.12 2.60 2.57
C ILE A 320 -24.92 2.17 4.02
N ARG A 321 -26.04 1.89 4.69
CA ARG A 321 -26.04 1.12 5.94
C ARG A 321 -26.76 -0.21 5.66
N MET A 322 -26.16 -1.30 6.14
CA MET A 322 -26.74 -2.63 6.14
C MET A 322 -27.00 -3.05 7.59
N LYS A 323 -28.06 -3.83 7.81
CA LYS A 323 -28.33 -4.48 9.09
C LYS A 323 -27.34 -5.63 9.34
N PRO A 324 -27.30 -6.24 10.55
CA PRO A 324 -26.37 -7.33 10.85
C PRO A 324 -26.50 -8.55 9.92
N ASP A 325 -27.66 -8.72 9.27
CA ASP A 325 -27.94 -9.80 8.31
C ASP A 325 -27.68 -9.40 6.84
N GLY A 326 -27.09 -8.23 6.58
CA GLY A 326 -26.80 -7.69 5.25
C GLY A 326 -27.96 -6.97 4.55
N THR A 327 -29.18 -7.03 5.10
CA THR A 327 -30.33 -6.36 4.47
C THR A 327 -30.19 -4.84 4.49
N PHE A 328 -30.73 -4.18 3.47
CA PHE A 328 -30.65 -2.73 3.32
C PHE A 328 -31.37 -2.00 4.46
N ASP A 329 -30.75 -0.96 5.01
CA ASP A 329 -31.39 -0.04 5.94
C ASP A 329 -31.83 1.24 5.22
N SER A 330 -33.11 1.28 4.86
CA SER A 330 -33.73 2.42 4.17
C SER A 330 -33.93 3.67 5.03
N THR A 331 -33.51 3.66 6.30
CA THR A 331 -33.48 4.86 7.15
C THR A 331 -32.20 5.69 6.98
N PHE A 332 -31.26 5.21 6.16
CA PHE A 332 -29.94 5.83 5.99
C PHE A 332 -29.63 6.12 4.51
N ASN A 333 -29.30 7.38 4.22
CA ASN A 333 -28.90 7.88 2.91
C ASN A 333 -29.89 7.59 1.75
N PHE A 334 -31.20 7.54 2.04
CA PHE A 334 -32.24 7.10 1.11
C PHE A 334 -33.48 8.01 1.12
N ASP A 335 -33.99 8.35 -0.07
CA ASP A 335 -35.24 9.10 -0.26
C ASP A 335 -36.41 8.11 -0.37
N MET A 336 -37.13 7.91 0.73
CA MET A 336 -38.30 7.02 0.80
C MET A 336 -39.46 7.42 -0.14
N THR A 337 -39.53 8.68 -0.57
CA THR A 337 -40.59 9.17 -1.47
C THR A 337 -40.29 8.75 -2.91
N LYS A 338 -39.03 8.92 -3.34
CA LYS A 338 -38.57 8.56 -4.69
C LYS A 338 -38.15 7.09 -4.83
N LYS A 339 -37.89 6.43 -3.70
CA LYS A 339 -37.34 5.06 -3.61
C LYS A 339 -35.96 4.93 -4.26
N GLU A 340 -35.11 5.94 -4.05
CA GLU A 340 -33.72 5.97 -4.52
C GLU A 340 -32.78 6.52 -3.44
N GLY A 341 -31.52 6.11 -3.49
CA GLY A 341 -30.47 6.69 -2.65
C GLY A 341 -30.20 8.15 -2.99
N LEU A 342 -29.67 8.90 -2.01
CA LEU A 342 -29.25 10.28 -2.24
C LEU A 342 -28.13 10.36 -3.30
N THR A 343 -27.98 11.53 -3.92
CA THR A 343 -27.12 11.70 -5.11
C THR A 343 -25.64 11.41 -4.86
N ASN A 344 -25.20 11.53 -3.60
CA ASN A 344 -23.84 11.28 -3.11
C ASN A 344 -22.77 12.01 -3.95
N GLY A 345 -21.60 11.40 -4.11
CA GLY A 345 -20.45 11.98 -4.79
C GLY A 345 -20.65 12.09 -6.30
N ASN A 346 -20.16 13.18 -6.88
CA ASN A 346 -20.01 13.33 -8.33
C ASN A 346 -18.73 12.66 -8.89
N GLY A 347 -17.93 12.01 -8.05
CA GLY A 347 -16.73 11.26 -8.43
C GLY A 347 -16.29 10.28 -7.34
N PHE A 348 -15.11 9.68 -7.49
CA PHE A 348 -14.68 8.53 -6.67
C PHE A 348 -14.34 8.89 -5.23
N ILE A 349 -14.75 8.03 -4.28
CA ILE A 349 -14.24 8.04 -2.90
C ILE A 349 -12.99 7.16 -2.84
N TYR A 350 -11.86 7.72 -2.40
CA TYR A 350 -10.59 7.00 -2.34
C TYR A 350 -10.29 6.41 -0.96
N ASP A 351 -10.74 7.07 0.12
CA ASP A 351 -10.50 6.59 1.48
C ASP A 351 -11.55 7.15 2.46
N ALA A 352 -11.65 6.55 3.66
CA ALA A 352 -12.53 7.00 4.72
C ALA A 352 -12.04 6.57 6.11
N VAL A 353 -12.42 7.33 7.13
CA VAL A 353 -12.18 7.02 8.56
C VAL A 353 -13.41 7.32 9.40
N GLN A 354 -13.63 6.53 10.44
CA GLN A 354 -14.64 6.79 11.47
C GLN A 354 -14.04 7.60 12.62
N GLN A 355 -14.79 8.55 13.14
CA GLN A 355 -14.45 9.31 14.34
C GLN A 355 -14.98 8.61 15.60
N SER A 356 -14.45 8.97 16.78
CA SER A 356 -14.90 8.41 18.06
C SER A 356 -16.38 8.64 18.39
N ASN A 357 -17.02 9.65 17.78
CA ASN A 357 -18.46 9.91 17.88
C ASN A 357 -19.31 9.14 16.84
N GLY A 358 -18.71 8.20 16.11
CA GLY A 358 -19.36 7.38 15.10
C GLY A 358 -19.47 8.01 13.70
N LYS A 359 -19.34 9.34 13.56
CA LYS A 359 -19.37 10.04 12.26
C LYS A 359 -18.22 9.58 11.36
N ILE A 360 -18.41 9.68 10.04
CA ILE A 360 -17.44 9.18 9.06
C ILE A 360 -16.92 10.35 8.23
N ILE A 361 -15.60 10.49 8.09
CA ILE A 361 -14.98 11.41 7.14
C ILE A 361 -14.62 10.61 5.88
N ILE A 362 -15.10 11.07 4.73
CA ILE A 362 -14.79 10.51 3.40
C ILE A 362 -13.92 11.48 2.61
N VAL A 363 -12.98 10.95 1.82
CA VAL A 363 -12.09 11.73 0.96
C VAL A 363 -11.98 11.12 -0.43
N GLY A 364 -11.73 11.93 -1.46
CA GLY A 364 -11.58 11.41 -2.81
C GLY A 364 -11.45 12.46 -3.91
N ASN A 365 -11.88 12.09 -5.11
CA ASN A 365 -12.00 12.97 -6.27
C ASN A 365 -13.48 13.29 -6.56
N PHE A 366 -14.09 14.06 -5.67
CA PHE A 366 -15.46 14.59 -5.81
C PHE A 366 -15.49 16.06 -5.35
N SER A 367 -16.28 16.90 -6.01
CA SER A 367 -16.50 18.29 -5.59
C SER A 367 -17.82 18.49 -4.84
N THR A 368 -18.80 17.60 -5.05
CA THR A 368 -20.11 17.65 -4.40
C THR A 368 -20.48 16.32 -3.75
N PHE A 369 -21.17 16.35 -2.62
CA PHE A 369 -21.80 15.19 -1.99
C PHE A 369 -23.21 15.55 -1.51
N ASN A 370 -24.23 14.77 -1.85
CA ASN A 370 -25.64 15.05 -1.55
C ASN A 370 -26.09 16.47 -1.95
N GLY A 371 -25.63 16.92 -3.13
CA GLY A 371 -25.89 18.25 -3.69
C GLY A 371 -25.08 19.39 -3.04
N GLN A 372 -24.42 19.14 -1.90
CA GLN A 372 -23.60 20.14 -1.21
C GLN A 372 -22.19 20.19 -1.80
N ALA A 373 -21.61 21.39 -1.92
CA ALA A 373 -20.21 21.56 -2.29
C ALA A 373 -19.29 21.22 -1.10
N VAL A 374 -18.32 20.34 -1.31
CA VAL A 374 -17.49 19.75 -0.24
C VAL A 374 -16.00 19.63 -0.59
N ASN A 375 -15.58 19.95 -1.82
CA ASN A 375 -14.17 20.07 -2.23
C ASN A 375 -13.26 18.95 -1.69
N TYR A 376 -13.51 17.73 -2.16
CA TYR A 376 -12.72 16.51 -1.91
C TYR A 376 -12.79 15.89 -0.51
N ILE A 377 -13.53 16.49 0.44
CA ILE A 377 -13.68 15.96 1.80
C ILE A 377 -15.08 16.25 2.39
N ALA A 378 -15.76 15.24 2.93
CA ALA A 378 -17.03 15.43 3.63
C ALA A 378 -17.07 14.64 4.94
N ARG A 379 -17.74 15.18 5.97
CA ARG A 379 -18.15 14.42 7.16
C ARG A 379 -19.61 14.02 7.02
N ILE A 380 -19.90 12.78 7.37
CA ILE A 380 -21.20 12.12 7.24
C ILE A 380 -21.73 11.78 8.64
N ASN A 381 -23.00 12.11 8.89
CA ASN A 381 -23.72 11.71 10.10
C ASN A 381 -24.03 10.21 10.04
N ASN A 382 -23.65 9.47 11.08
CA ASN A 382 -23.86 8.02 11.17
C ASN A 382 -25.32 7.62 11.45
N THR A 383 -26.17 8.56 11.83
CA THR A 383 -27.60 8.35 12.13
C THR A 383 -28.45 8.21 10.88
N ASP A 384 -28.28 9.09 9.89
CA ASP A 384 -29.15 9.26 8.72
C ASP A 384 -28.40 9.29 7.37
N GLY A 385 -27.05 9.36 7.39
CA GLY A 385 -26.21 9.44 6.18
C GLY A 385 -26.13 10.85 5.56
N SER A 386 -26.66 11.88 6.23
CA SER A 386 -26.59 13.26 5.76
C SER A 386 -25.16 13.83 5.87
N VAL A 387 -24.87 14.87 5.08
CA VAL A 387 -23.62 15.64 5.21
C VAL A 387 -23.70 16.50 6.46
N ASP A 388 -22.69 16.42 7.32
CA ASP A 388 -22.57 17.26 8.50
C ASP A 388 -22.03 18.65 8.13
N ALA A 389 -22.94 19.60 7.93
CA ALA A 389 -22.63 20.99 7.59
C ALA A 389 -21.81 21.75 8.66
N THR A 390 -21.61 21.20 9.86
CA THR A 390 -20.71 21.79 10.87
C THR A 390 -19.23 21.49 10.62
N PHE A 391 -18.93 20.45 9.83
CA PHE A 391 -17.56 20.11 9.45
C PHE A 391 -17.03 21.09 8.40
N ASN A 392 -15.84 21.64 8.64
CA ASN A 392 -15.17 22.57 7.74
C ASN A 392 -16.02 23.79 7.29
N ALA A 393 -17.00 24.18 8.12
CA ALA A 393 -18.04 25.14 7.75
C ALA A 393 -17.47 26.50 7.29
N GLY A 394 -17.90 26.96 6.10
CA GLY A 394 -17.48 28.22 5.50
C GLY A 394 -16.04 28.26 4.97
N LYS A 395 -15.34 27.12 4.87
CA LYS A 395 -13.95 27.05 4.44
C LYS A 395 -13.79 26.38 3.07
N ALA A 396 -12.66 26.65 2.40
CA ALA A 396 -12.42 26.22 1.03
C ALA A 396 -12.21 24.71 0.85
N GLY A 397 -11.84 23.96 1.89
CA GLY A 397 -11.42 22.56 1.77
C GLY A 397 -10.09 22.44 1.01
N ALA A 398 -9.91 21.34 0.27
CA ALA A 398 -8.72 21.13 -0.56
C ALA A 398 -8.82 21.91 -1.89
N VAL A 399 -7.73 22.57 -2.28
CA VAL A 399 -7.65 23.37 -3.51
C VAL A 399 -6.48 22.90 -4.38
N GLY A 400 -6.74 22.77 -5.69
CA GLY A 400 -5.72 22.45 -6.69
C GLY A 400 -5.42 20.96 -6.90
N GLY A 401 -6.20 20.06 -6.28
CA GLY A 401 -6.08 18.61 -6.44
C GLY A 401 -6.98 17.84 -5.48
N SER A 402 -7.10 16.53 -5.68
CA SER A 402 -7.93 15.63 -4.86
C SER A 402 -7.18 15.12 -3.62
N ILE A 403 -7.91 14.66 -2.60
CA ILE A 403 -7.35 13.94 -1.45
C ILE A 403 -7.45 12.43 -1.73
N SER A 404 -6.31 11.72 -1.69
CA SER A 404 -6.21 10.29 -2.02
C SER A 404 -6.22 9.36 -0.80
N ARG A 405 -5.86 9.86 0.39
CA ARG A 405 -5.82 9.07 1.63
C ARG A 405 -6.12 9.95 2.84
N ILE A 406 -6.77 9.36 3.85
CA ILE A 406 -6.95 9.96 5.18
C ILE A 406 -6.53 8.96 6.26
N THR A 407 -5.62 9.35 7.15
CA THR A 407 -5.24 8.54 8.31
C THR A 407 -5.65 9.24 9.60
N TYR A 408 -5.94 8.46 10.63
CA TYR A 408 -6.35 8.93 11.96
C TYR A 408 -5.42 8.35 13.01
N ASN A 409 -4.92 9.18 13.93
CA ASN A 409 -4.19 8.72 15.11
C ASN A 409 -5.08 8.91 16.35
N ALA A 410 -5.43 7.80 17.01
CA ALA A 410 -6.31 7.82 18.19
C ALA A 410 -5.68 8.41 19.45
N THR A 411 -4.34 8.41 19.54
CA THR A 411 -3.59 8.97 20.68
C THR A 411 -3.57 10.49 20.66
N THR A 412 -3.47 11.11 19.47
CA THR A 412 -3.45 12.58 19.31
C THR A 412 -4.82 13.18 18.95
N GLY A 413 -5.76 12.37 18.47
CA GLY A 413 -7.04 12.83 17.94
C GLY A 413 -6.93 13.57 16.59
N LYS A 414 -5.79 13.44 15.90
CA LYS A 414 -5.48 14.16 14.65
C LYS A 414 -5.66 13.27 13.42
N TYR A 415 -5.91 13.94 12.30
CA TYR A 415 -6.01 13.31 10.99
C TYR A 415 -4.94 13.87 10.05
N LEU A 416 -4.36 13.03 9.21
CA LEU A 416 -3.51 13.46 8.10
C LEU A 416 -4.24 13.20 6.79
N LEU A 417 -4.35 14.25 5.97
CA LEU A 417 -4.81 14.18 4.60
C LEU A 417 -3.59 14.09 3.69
N LEU A 418 -3.64 13.20 2.70
CA LEU A 418 -2.65 13.09 1.64
C LEU A 418 -3.35 13.16 0.27
N GLY A 419 -2.75 13.83 -0.71
CA GLY A 419 -3.29 13.95 -2.06
C GLY A 419 -2.46 14.83 -3.00
N SER A 420 -3.08 15.31 -4.07
CA SER A 420 -2.48 16.19 -5.07
C SER A 420 -2.81 17.68 -4.86
N PHE A 421 -3.53 18.01 -3.77
CA PHE A 421 -3.93 19.38 -3.45
C PHE A 421 -2.75 20.27 -3.07
N LYS A 422 -2.81 21.54 -3.46
CA LYS A 422 -1.75 22.54 -3.22
C LYS A 422 -1.91 23.20 -1.85
N SER A 423 -3.15 23.44 -1.44
CA SER A 423 -3.50 24.03 -0.16
C SER A 423 -4.78 23.43 0.41
N PHE A 424 -4.96 23.58 1.72
CA PHE A 424 -6.18 23.20 2.43
C PHE A 424 -6.64 24.38 3.29
N ASN A 425 -7.88 24.83 3.13
CA ASN A 425 -8.42 26.02 3.82
C ASN A 425 -7.53 27.28 3.71
N GLY A 426 -6.86 27.45 2.57
CA GLY A 426 -5.92 28.56 2.33
C GLY A 426 -4.48 28.32 2.80
N VAL A 427 -4.23 27.31 3.64
CA VAL A 427 -2.88 26.96 4.11
C VAL A 427 -2.14 26.13 3.06
N PRO A 428 -0.95 26.52 2.57
CA PRO A 428 -0.13 25.70 1.68
C PRO A 428 0.23 24.36 2.32
N ALA A 429 0.09 23.27 1.56
CA ALA A 429 0.19 21.91 2.10
C ALA A 429 1.06 20.95 1.27
N ASN A 430 1.35 21.26 0.00
CA ASN A 430 2.17 20.41 -0.88
C ASN A 430 1.71 18.94 -0.89
N GLY A 431 0.39 18.71 -0.85
CA GLY A 431 -0.23 17.39 -0.83
C GLY A 431 -0.38 16.74 0.54
N ILE A 432 0.16 17.29 1.65
CA ILE A 432 -0.01 16.73 3.02
C ILE A 432 -0.39 17.82 4.02
N VAL A 433 -1.51 17.64 4.73
CA VAL A 433 -1.93 18.52 5.83
C VAL A 433 -2.44 17.73 7.02
N MET A 434 -2.20 18.24 8.22
CA MET A 434 -2.80 17.73 9.45
C MET A 434 -4.04 18.55 9.82
N ILE A 435 -5.12 17.89 10.22
CA ILE A 435 -6.36 18.53 10.66
C ILE A 435 -6.87 17.94 11.98
N ASP A 436 -7.72 18.71 12.67
CA ASP A 436 -8.55 18.20 13.77
C ASP A 436 -9.83 17.50 13.26
N GLY A 437 -10.60 16.94 14.20
CA GLY A 437 -11.84 16.24 13.89
C GLY A 437 -12.97 17.10 13.31
N ASN A 438 -12.83 18.43 13.24
CA ASN A 438 -13.79 19.37 12.66
C ASN A 438 -13.31 19.99 11.34
N GLY A 439 -12.15 19.59 10.82
CA GLY A 439 -11.58 20.11 9.57
C GLY A 439 -10.72 21.36 9.74
N ASN A 440 -10.37 21.76 10.96
CA ASN A 440 -9.43 22.86 11.17
C ASN A 440 -8.00 22.38 10.91
N VAL A 441 -7.20 23.18 10.20
CA VAL A 441 -5.77 22.88 9.97
C VAL A 441 -4.99 22.99 11.27
N ASP A 442 -4.18 21.99 11.57
CA ASP A 442 -3.20 22.05 12.63
C ASP A 442 -1.92 22.72 12.12
N ASN A 443 -1.82 24.04 12.36
CA ASN A 443 -0.69 24.84 11.91
C ASN A 443 0.63 24.52 12.65
N THR A 444 0.64 23.61 13.64
CA THR A 444 1.90 23.15 14.24
C THR A 444 2.68 22.23 13.30
N PHE A 445 2.00 21.57 12.36
CA PHE A 445 2.60 20.75 11.29
C PHE A 445 2.63 21.53 9.97
N THR A 446 3.79 21.61 9.32
CA THR A 446 3.91 22.11 7.94
C THR A 446 4.72 21.13 7.11
N PHE A 447 4.10 20.54 6.08
CA PHE A 447 4.83 19.70 5.14
C PHE A 447 5.66 20.55 4.17
N GLY A 448 6.96 20.26 4.09
CA GLY A 448 7.85 20.80 3.08
C GLY A 448 7.53 20.36 1.64
N SER A 449 8.52 20.42 0.77
CA SER A 449 8.41 20.02 -0.64
C SER A 449 9.27 18.80 -0.93
N VAL A 450 8.79 17.91 -1.80
CA VAL A 450 9.58 16.79 -2.36
C VAL A 450 10.05 17.08 -3.79
N ASP A 451 11.02 16.30 -4.27
CA ASP A 451 11.48 16.27 -5.66
C ASP A 451 11.69 14.80 -6.10
N GLY A 452 11.68 14.56 -7.42
CA GLY A 452 11.88 13.25 -8.04
C GLY A 452 10.72 12.26 -7.92
N GLY A 453 9.57 12.69 -7.38
CA GLY A 453 8.38 11.87 -7.22
C GLY A 453 7.37 12.50 -6.24
N GLN A 454 6.43 11.70 -5.74
CA GLN A 454 5.35 12.18 -4.86
C GLN A 454 5.12 11.23 -3.68
N PRO A 455 4.59 11.70 -2.53
CA PRO A 455 4.17 10.83 -1.44
C PRO A 455 2.92 10.02 -1.84
N ASN A 456 2.85 8.76 -1.42
CA ASN A 456 1.67 7.89 -1.59
C ASN A 456 1.14 7.33 -0.26
N PHE A 457 1.88 7.55 0.83
CA PHE A 457 1.47 7.22 2.19
C PHE A 457 1.95 8.29 3.18
N ALA A 458 1.09 8.65 4.13
CA ALA A 458 1.42 9.51 5.27
C ALA A 458 0.57 9.13 6.50
N ALA A 459 1.22 8.93 7.66
CA ALA A 459 0.55 8.62 8.92
C ALA A 459 1.31 9.15 10.14
N GLN A 460 0.58 9.46 11.21
CA GLN A 460 1.16 9.87 12.49
C GLN A 460 1.27 8.65 13.42
N LEU A 461 2.46 8.44 13.96
CA LEU A 461 2.75 7.45 15.00
C LEU A 461 2.31 7.98 16.38
N ASN A 462 2.08 7.10 17.34
CA ASN A 462 1.64 7.48 18.70
C ASN A 462 2.62 8.39 19.45
N ASN A 463 3.90 8.37 19.09
CA ASN A 463 4.92 9.30 19.60
C ASN A 463 4.89 10.69 18.92
N GLY A 464 3.89 10.96 18.09
CA GLY A 464 3.68 12.23 17.39
C GLY A 464 4.49 12.41 16.10
N LYS A 465 5.47 11.53 15.80
CA LYS A 465 6.25 11.57 14.56
C LYS A 465 5.40 11.19 13.34
N ILE A 466 5.78 11.69 12.18
CA ILE A 466 5.04 11.49 10.92
C ILE A 466 5.86 10.60 9.99
N MET A 467 5.34 9.42 9.66
CA MET A 467 5.91 8.51 8.68
C MET A 467 5.37 8.87 7.29
N VAL A 468 6.27 9.09 6.32
CA VAL A 468 5.92 9.45 4.94
C VAL A 468 6.66 8.54 3.97
N ALA A 469 5.93 7.97 3.00
CA ALA A 469 6.51 7.14 1.95
C ALA A 469 5.94 7.47 0.57
N GLY A 470 6.67 7.12 -0.49
CA GLY A 470 6.30 7.43 -1.87
C GLY A 470 7.40 7.17 -2.89
N SER A 471 7.29 7.80 -4.05
CA SER A 471 8.27 7.70 -5.14
C SER A 471 9.30 8.84 -5.15
N PHE A 472 9.22 9.78 -4.21
CA PHE A 472 10.14 10.92 -4.13
C PHE A 472 11.59 10.48 -3.88
N SER A 473 12.55 11.28 -4.36
CA SER A 473 13.98 11.04 -4.15
C SER A 473 14.66 12.10 -3.28
N LYS A 474 13.99 13.23 -3.01
CA LYS A 474 14.49 14.30 -2.13
C LYS A 474 13.35 14.96 -1.33
N TYR A 475 13.72 15.61 -0.23
CA TYR A 475 12.84 16.43 0.60
C TYR A 475 13.50 17.78 0.93
N SER A 476 12.70 18.79 1.23
CA SER A 476 13.16 20.09 1.73
C SER A 476 12.09 20.80 2.55
N THR A 477 12.46 21.43 3.66
CA THR A 477 11.61 22.36 4.43
C THR A 477 11.81 23.83 4.03
N SER A 478 12.69 24.12 3.07
CA SER A 478 13.02 25.49 2.64
C SER A 478 13.47 25.47 1.19
N ALA A 479 12.66 26.04 0.30
CA ALA A 479 12.78 25.91 -1.16
C ALA A 479 14.23 26.08 -1.65
N GLY A 480 14.71 25.09 -2.42
CA GLY A 480 16.05 25.06 -2.99
C GLY A 480 17.08 24.24 -2.20
N ASN A 481 16.90 24.03 -0.89
CA ASN A 481 17.81 23.19 -0.10
C ASN A 481 17.28 21.75 0.04
N TYR A 482 17.47 20.94 -1.00
CA TYR A 482 16.98 19.56 -1.07
C TYR A 482 18.02 18.54 -0.57
N ILE A 483 17.55 17.60 0.24
CA ILE A 483 18.33 16.49 0.80
C ILE A 483 17.73 15.14 0.38
N VAL A 484 18.61 14.17 0.11
CA VAL A 484 18.29 12.89 -0.54
C VAL A 484 17.42 12.02 0.36
N ARG A 485 16.19 11.71 -0.05
CA ARG A 485 15.23 10.86 0.67
C ARG A 485 14.59 9.90 -0.33
N PRO A 486 15.15 8.68 -0.49
CA PRO A 486 14.74 7.75 -1.54
C PRO A 486 13.49 6.96 -1.13
N GLY A 487 12.33 7.63 -1.13
CA GLY A 487 11.01 7.03 -1.01
C GLY A 487 10.47 6.81 0.40
N PHE A 488 11.27 6.99 1.46
CA PHE A 488 10.83 6.87 2.85
C PHE A 488 11.49 7.93 3.74
N MET A 489 10.75 8.50 4.69
CA MET A 489 11.27 9.41 5.71
C MET A 489 10.38 9.46 6.95
N ILE A 490 10.98 9.86 8.08
CA ILE A 490 10.28 10.15 9.33
C ILE A 490 10.52 11.62 9.72
N LEU A 491 9.42 12.33 9.94
CA LEU A 491 9.38 13.73 10.36
C LEU A 491 9.05 13.83 11.85
N ASN A 492 9.46 14.93 12.47
CA ASN A 492 8.89 15.40 13.72
C ASN A 492 7.43 15.86 13.51
N SER A 493 6.70 16.07 14.61
CA SER A 493 5.32 16.57 14.59
C SER A 493 5.15 17.92 13.86
N ASN A 494 6.21 18.69 13.69
CA ASN A 494 6.19 19.97 12.95
C ASN A 494 6.50 19.85 11.45
N GLY A 495 6.86 18.66 10.97
CA GLY A 495 7.21 18.42 9.57
C GLY A 495 8.72 18.54 9.24
N THR A 496 9.59 18.95 10.17
CA THR A 496 11.04 18.83 9.92
C THR A 496 11.48 17.36 10.00
N LEU A 497 12.58 16.99 9.34
CA LEU A 497 13.12 15.63 9.49
C LEU A 497 13.44 15.33 10.96
N ALA A 498 13.08 14.13 11.42
CA ALA A 498 13.49 13.63 12.73
C ALA A 498 14.98 13.21 12.69
N ALA A 499 15.79 13.80 13.57
CA ALA A 499 17.23 13.55 13.63
C ALA A 499 17.54 12.06 13.89
N GLY A 500 18.46 11.49 13.12
CA GLY A 500 18.82 10.07 13.18
C GLY A 500 17.80 9.09 12.56
N TYR A 501 16.56 9.49 12.24
CA TYR A 501 15.54 8.57 11.70
C TYR A 501 15.51 8.44 10.16
N ASN A 502 16.42 9.10 9.46
CA ASN A 502 16.38 9.23 8.00
C ASN A 502 17.59 8.58 7.30
N ASN A 503 18.18 7.58 7.97
CA ASN A 503 19.35 6.82 7.54
C ASN A 503 19.03 5.70 6.53
N THR A 504 17.75 5.41 6.26
CA THR A 504 17.34 4.36 5.33
C THR A 504 17.55 4.74 3.87
N GLY A 505 18.05 3.79 3.09
CA GLY A 505 18.10 3.84 1.63
C GLY A 505 16.76 3.53 0.96
N LEU A 506 16.82 3.10 -0.31
CA LEU A 506 15.67 3.01 -1.20
C LEU A 506 14.49 2.22 -0.59
N PHE A 507 13.34 2.89 -0.55
CA PHE A 507 12.02 2.28 -0.51
C PHE A 507 11.41 2.31 -1.91
N ARG A 508 10.74 1.23 -2.32
CA ARG A 508 10.05 1.15 -3.62
C ARG A 508 8.70 0.46 -3.49
N GLY A 509 7.62 1.21 -3.72
CA GLY A 509 6.25 0.71 -3.74
C GLY A 509 5.26 1.65 -3.03
N THR A 510 4.22 1.07 -2.44
CA THR A 510 3.15 1.77 -1.70
C THR A 510 2.86 1.02 -0.40
N ILE A 511 2.84 1.73 0.72
CA ILE A 511 2.32 1.22 1.99
C ILE A 511 0.79 1.32 1.95
N ASN A 512 0.08 0.22 2.19
CA ASN A 512 -1.38 0.20 2.25
C ASN A 512 -1.88 0.44 3.67
N SER A 513 -1.27 -0.25 4.65
CA SER A 513 -1.57 -0.13 6.08
C SER A 513 -0.30 -0.33 6.92
N PHE A 514 -0.39 -0.02 8.22
CA PHE A 514 0.65 -0.30 9.20
C PHE A 514 0.02 -0.61 10.57
N ILE A 515 0.81 -1.19 11.47
CA ILE A 515 0.49 -1.28 12.89
C ILE A 515 1.75 -1.04 13.74
N GLU A 516 1.61 -0.30 14.84
CA GLU A 516 2.69 -0.14 15.83
C GLU A 516 2.84 -1.40 16.68
N SER A 517 4.07 -1.74 17.02
CA SER A 517 4.48 -3.01 17.63
C SER A 517 5.81 -2.83 18.38
N THR A 518 6.39 -3.93 18.85
CA THR A 518 7.77 -3.97 19.36
C THR A 518 8.60 -5.06 18.68
N THR A 519 9.91 -4.85 18.68
CA THR A 519 10.92 -5.89 18.44
C THR A 519 11.06 -6.82 19.64
N SER A 520 11.83 -7.91 19.48
CA SER A 520 12.17 -8.87 20.54
C SER A 520 12.88 -8.23 21.74
N ASP A 521 13.75 -7.24 21.47
CA ASP A 521 14.47 -6.46 22.49
C ASP A 521 13.63 -5.34 23.15
N GLY A 522 12.34 -5.25 22.83
CA GLY A 522 11.41 -4.26 23.39
C GLY A 522 11.48 -2.86 22.76
N SER A 523 12.30 -2.65 21.73
CA SER A 523 12.33 -1.38 21.01
C SER A 523 10.99 -1.11 20.29
N PRO A 524 10.56 0.16 20.16
CA PRO A 524 9.41 0.52 19.33
C PRO A 524 9.61 0.07 17.88
N ALA A 525 8.53 -0.38 17.24
CA ALA A 525 8.55 -0.81 15.85
C ALA A 525 7.23 -0.51 15.13
N VAL A 526 7.26 -0.55 13.80
CA VAL A 526 6.06 -0.58 12.95
C VAL A 526 6.14 -1.76 12.00
N ILE A 527 5.05 -2.52 11.86
CA ILE A 527 4.88 -3.49 10.78
C ILE A 527 4.15 -2.75 9.64
N LEU A 528 4.81 -2.64 8.50
CA LEU A 528 4.29 -2.03 7.28
C LEU A 528 3.82 -3.14 6.34
N VAL A 529 2.65 -2.96 5.71
CA VAL A 529 2.11 -3.88 4.69
C VAL A 529 1.64 -3.12 3.45
N GLY A 530 1.79 -3.70 2.26
CA GLY A 530 1.44 -2.97 1.04
C GLY A 530 1.59 -3.68 -0.30
N ASN A 531 2.04 -2.91 -1.28
CA ASN A 531 2.57 -3.37 -2.56
C ASN A 531 3.98 -2.77 -2.70
N PHE A 532 4.99 -3.44 -2.16
CA PHE A 532 6.36 -2.93 -2.15
C PHE A 532 7.40 -4.05 -2.10
N ASP A 533 8.51 -3.83 -2.80
CA ASP A 533 9.53 -4.86 -3.02
C ASP A 533 10.92 -4.49 -2.44
N ARG A 534 11.10 -3.24 -1.98
CA ARG A 534 12.33 -2.82 -1.30
C ARG A 534 12.08 -1.88 -0.12
N PHE A 535 12.87 -2.06 0.93
CA PHE A 535 13.03 -1.14 2.06
C PHE A 535 14.51 -1.06 2.46
N ASN A 536 15.05 0.14 2.64
CA ASN A 536 16.47 0.36 2.98
C ASN A 536 17.43 -0.39 2.03
N ASN A 537 17.20 -0.31 0.72
CA ASN A 537 17.89 -1.05 -0.36
C ASN A 537 17.74 -2.60 -0.32
N LYS A 538 17.31 -3.21 0.79
CA LYS A 538 17.05 -4.65 0.90
C LYS A 538 15.76 -5.02 0.17
N GLU A 539 15.74 -6.16 -0.49
CA GLU A 539 14.52 -6.73 -1.05
C GLU A 539 13.63 -7.32 0.04
N VAL A 540 12.32 -7.14 -0.13
CA VAL A 540 11.24 -7.59 0.76
C VAL A 540 10.02 -7.98 -0.10
N ALA A 541 9.05 -8.71 0.45
CA ALA A 541 7.81 -9.04 -0.26
C ALA A 541 6.58 -8.54 0.51
N ASP A 542 6.13 -7.32 0.19
CA ASP A 542 4.89 -6.68 0.66
C ASP A 542 4.72 -6.47 2.18
N ILE A 543 5.66 -6.94 3.00
CA ILE A 543 5.69 -6.75 4.46
C ILE A 543 7.11 -6.52 4.98
N VAL A 544 7.24 -5.56 5.91
CA VAL A 544 8.50 -5.28 6.64
C VAL A 544 8.17 -4.80 8.04
N LYS A 545 8.90 -5.29 9.06
CA LYS A 545 8.92 -4.65 10.37
C LYS A 545 10.14 -3.74 10.48
N VAL A 546 9.88 -2.49 10.84
CA VAL A 546 10.87 -1.43 10.96
C VAL A 546 11.04 -1.08 12.43
N LYS A 547 12.24 -1.31 12.97
CA LYS A 547 12.64 -0.90 14.32
C LYS A 547 12.90 0.60 14.34
N LEU A 548 12.38 1.27 15.37
CA LEU A 548 12.47 2.70 15.62
C LEU A 548 13.15 2.91 16.98
N GLU A 549 14.46 3.12 16.99
CA GLU A 549 15.23 3.39 18.20
C GLU A 549 14.85 4.76 18.80
N ASN A 550 14.95 4.89 20.12
CA ASN A 550 14.57 6.10 20.85
C ASN A 550 15.63 7.20 20.80
#